data_AF-A0A7S1DUM3-F1
#
_entry.id   AF-A0A7S1DUM3-F1
#
_cell.length_a   1.000
_cell.length_b   1.000
_cell.length_c   1.000
_cell.angle_alpha   90.00
_cell.angle_beta   90.00
_cell.angle_gamma   90.00
#
_symmetry.space_group_name_H-M   'P 1'
#
loop_
_entity.id
_entity.type
_entity.pdbx_description
1 polymer ?
#
loop_
_entity_poly.entity_id
_entity_poly.type
_entity_poly.pdbx_seq_one_letter_code
_entity_poly.pdbx_strand_id
1 'polypeptide(L)'
;GELDHVVASFLCAESINHGITMRRSPSLQYLFYLEQIGLAMSPMSNNALFLQYDRNPFYLYFKRGLNVSLSTDDPLQFHFTKEPLIEEYGMAKQVWKYSTVDLCEIARNSVLQSGFEDCVKAHWIGPDFRLKGHLGNNISRTNVPDIRLEFRHDTLTEERAFIARSASIHYAGILHPMKSPSHGPQPSSHWVGAKVGAAPIVQPLHTGYFPKPPSDLAGGSK
;
A
#
# COMPACT_ATOMS: atom_id res chain seq x y z
N GLY A 1 2.51 -9.24 -21.62
CA GLY A 1 2.15 -8.12 -22.50
C GLY A 1 3.05 -6.94 -22.23
N GLU A 2 3.19 -6.05 -23.20
CA GLU A 2 3.93 -4.80 -23.03
C GLU A 2 3.25 -3.87 -22.01
N LEU A 3 3.97 -2.84 -21.57
CA LEU A 3 3.47 -1.90 -20.56
C LEU A 3 2.17 -1.22 -20.98
N ASP A 4 1.99 -0.98 -22.29
CA ASP A 4 0.81 -0.35 -22.87
C ASP A 4 -0.48 -1.14 -22.59
N HIS A 5 -0.40 -2.47 -22.46
CA HIS A 5 -1.56 -3.28 -22.10
C HIS A 5 -2.05 -2.94 -20.67
N VAL A 6 -1.11 -2.67 -19.76
CA VAL A 6 -1.42 -2.30 -18.37
C VAL A 6 -1.99 -0.89 -18.33
N VAL A 7 -1.48 0.03 -19.16
CA VAL A 7 -2.02 1.39 -19.30
C VAL A 7 -3.46 1.36 -19.83
N ALA A 8 -3.71 0.62 -20.90
CA ALA A 8 -5.05 0.48 -21.46
C ALA A 8 -6.01 -0.17 -20.44
N SER A 9 -5.54 -1.18 -19.70
CA SER A 9 -6.34 -1.82 -18.67
C SER A 9 -6.65 -0.90 -17.49
N PHE A 10 -5.71 -0.04 -17.09
CA PHE A 10 -5.95 0.98 -16.05
C PHE A 10 -7.13 1.90 -16.41
N LEU A 11 -7.27 2.25 -17.69
CA LEU A 11 -8.31 3.15 -18.16
C LEU A 11 -9.68 2.48 -18.33
N CYS A 12 -9.71 1.18 -18.61
CA CYS A 12 -10.90 0.51 -19.13
C CYS A 12 -11.38 -0.70 -18.31
N ALA A 13 -10.53 -1.29 -17.47
CA ALA A 13 -10.83 -2.54 -16.77
C ALA A 13 -11.10 -2.30 -15.27
N GLU A 14 -11.99 -3.10 -14.71
CA GLU A 14 -12.28 -3.12 -13.27
C GLU A 14 -11.17 -3.82 -12.46
N SER A 15 -10.57 -4.85 -13.04
CA SER A 15 -9.47 -5.63 -12.46
C SER A 15 -8.61 -6.25 -13.55
N ILE A 16 -7.37 -6.62 -13.23
CA ILE A 16 -6.47 -7.30 -14.16
C ILE A 16 -5.85 -8.56 -13.53
N ASN A 17 -5.45 -9.50 -14.40
CA ASN A 17 -4.68 -10.68 -14.00
C ASN A 17 -3.17 -10.46 -14.24
N HIS A 18 -2.35 -11.10 -13.40
CA HIS A 18 -0.89 -11.06 -13.34
C HIS A 18 -0.26 -9.71 -12.97
N GLY A 19 -0.40 -8.65 -13.76
CA GLY A 19 0.18 -7.33 -13.45
C GLY A 19 1.71 -7.31 -13.24
N ILE A 20 2.46 -8.32 -13.68
CA ILE A 20 3.89 -8.50 -13.37
C ILE A 20 4.75 -7.41 -14.00
N THR A 21 4.43 -7.02 -15.24
CA THR A 21 5.20 -6.01 -15.99
C THR A 21 5.09 -4.62 -15.39
N MET A 22 4.05 -4.35 -14.60
CA MET A 22 3.86 -3.11 -13.85
C MET A 22 5.04 -2.83 -12.88
N ARG A 23 5.82 -3.85 -12.50
CA ARG A 23 7.03 -3.71 -11.65
C ARG A 23 8.05 -2.73 -12.23
N ARG A 24 8.00 -2.50 -13.56
CA ARG A 24 8.90 -1.61 -14.30
C ARG A 24 8.46 -0.14 -14.27
N SER A 25 7.23 0.15 -13.85
CA SER A 25 6.68 1.52 -13.82
C SER A 25 6.19 1.85 -12.41
N PRO A 26 6.97 2.58 -11.60
CA PRO A 26 6.55 3.05 -10.29
C PRO A 26 5.28 3.91 -10.36
N SER A 27 5.15 4.74 -11.40
CA SER A 27 3.98 5.60 -11.60
C SER A 27 2.70 4.80 -11.80
N LEU A 28 2.74 3.73 -12.61
CA LEU A 28 1.56 2.86 -12.78
C LEU A 28 1.21 2.10 -11.50
N GLN A 29 2.22 1.61 -10.76
CA GLN A 29 1.97 0.99 -9.45
C GLN A 29 1.25 1.94 -8.50
N TYR A 30 1.66 3.21 -8.53
CA TYR A 30 1.05 4.24 -7.70
C TYR A 30 -0.38 4.56 -8.15
N LEU A 31 -0.65 4.63 -9.46
CA LEU A 31 -2.01 4.80 -9.98
C LEU A 31 -2.94 3.63 -9.59
N PHE A 32 -2.48 2.39 -9.72
CA PHE A 32 -3.24 1.20 -9.28
C PHE A 32 -3.47 1.20 -7.76
N TYR A 33 -2.51 1.69 -6.98
CA TYR A 33 -2.68 1.89 -5.54
C TYR A 33 -3.72 2.97 -5.25
N LEU A 34 -3.64 4.14 -5.90
CA LEU A 34 -4.56 5.24 -5.67
C LEU A 34 -5.99 4.91 -6.07
N GLU A 35 -6.19 4.18 -7.17
CA GLU A 35 -7.53 3.77 -7.64
C GLU A 35 -8.00 2.44 -7.05
N GLN A 36 -7.12 1.72 -6.34
CA GLN A 36 -7.41 0.40 -5.75
C GLN A 36 -7.95 -0.62 -6.77
N ILE A 37 -7.44 -0.59 -8.01
CA ILE A 37 -7.80 -1.54 -9.07
C ILE A 37 -7.31 -2.95 -8.69
N GLY A 38 -8.19 -3.94 -8.84
CA GLY A 38 -7.94 -5.33 -8.46
C GLY A 38 -6.84 -6.00 -9.28
N LEU A 39 -5.96 -6.74 -8.60
CA LEU A 39 -4.82 -7.44 -9.17
C LEU A 39 -4.79 -8.90 -8.68
N ALA A 40 -5.30 -9.81 -9.51
CA ALA A 40 -5.19 -11.24 -9.23
C ALA A 40 -3.89 -11.79 -9.83
N MET A 41 -3.05 -12.42 -9.00
CA MET A 41 -1.75 -12.94 -9.42
C MET A 41 -1.60 -14.41 -9.05
N SER A 42 -0.89 -15.17 -9.89
CA SER A 42 -0.62 -16.60 -9.69
C SER A 42 0.89 -16.86 -9.61
N PRO A 43 1.52 -16.63 -8.44
CA PRO A 43 2.97 -16.71 -8.28
C PRO A 43 3.58 -18.07 -8.64
N MET A 44 2.92 -19.19 -8.38
CA MET A 44 3.43 -20.52 -8.74
C MET A 44 3.48 -20.72 -10.26
N SER A 45 2.41 -20.34 -10.97
CA SER A 45 2.39 -20.32 -12.45
C SER A 45 3.54 -19.44 -12.99
N ASN A 46 3.71 -18.24 -12.45
CA ASN A 46 4.78 -17.33 -12.88
C ASN A 46 6.18 -17.93 -12.65
N ASN A 47 6.37 -18.61 -11.53
CA ASN A 47 7.62 -19.31 -11.20
C ASN A 47 7.92 -20.45 -12.15
N ALA A 48 6.92 -21.24 -12.52
CA ALA A 48 7.09 -22.32 -13.47
C ALA A 48 7.46 -21.82 -14.88
N LEU A 49 6.98 -20.62 -15.26
CA LEU A 49 7.09 -20.14 -16.64
C LEU A 49 8.26 -19.17 -16.89
N PHE A 50 8.47 -18.16 -16.03
CA PHE A 50 9.38 -17.06 -16.39
C PHE A 50 9.95 -16.21 -15.23
N LEU A 51 9.49 -16.38 -13.98
CA LEU A 51 9.90 -15.51 -12.86
C LEU A 51 10.00 -16.25 -11.54
N GLN A 52 11.22 -16.42 -11.03
CA GLN A 52 11.48 -17.00 -9.70
C GLN A 52 10.53 -16.46 -8.63
N TYR A 53 9.98 -17.35 -7.81
CA TYR A 53 8.91 -17.06 -6.85
C TYR A 53 9.26 -15.92 -5.88
N ASP A 54 10.48 -15.92 -5.34
CA ASP A 54 10.99 -14.90 -4.43
C ASP A 54 11.13 -13.51 -5.09
N ARG A 55 11.24 -13.46 -6.42
CA ARG A 55 11.33 -12.23 -7.22
C ARG A 55 9.98 -11.78 -7.77
N ASN A 56 8.90 -12.47 -7.46
CA ASN A 56 7.56 -12.08 -7.87
C ASN A 56 7.15 -10.76 -7.19
N PRO A 57 6.62 -9.77 -7.94
CA PRO A 57 6.30 -8.47 -7.38
C PRO A 57 5.08 -8.48 -6.43
N PHE A 58 4.31 -9.57 -6.36
CA PHE A 58 3.16 -9.70 -5.45
C PHE A 58 3.49 -9.26 -4.03
N TYR A 59 4.63 -9.72 -3.49
CA TYR A 59 5.08 -9.35 -2.16
C TYR A 59 5.19 -7.84 -1.95
N LEU A 60 5.83 -7.15 -2.91
CA LEU A 60 5.99 -5.70 -2.84
C LEU A 60 4.68 -4.96 -3.06
N TYR A 61 3.81 -5.46 -3.94
CA TYR A 61 2.50 -4.86 -4.19
C TYR A 61 1.61 -4.93 -2.96
N PHE A 62 1.52 -6.10 -2.34
CA PHE A 62 0.79 -6.29 -1.09
C PHE A 62 1.33 -5.40 0.04
N LYS A 63 2.67 -5.35 0.19
CA LYS A 63 3.30 -4.52 1.22
C LYS A 63 2.98 -3.03 1.02
N ARG A 64 2.94 -2.57 -0.24
CA ARG A 64 2.57 -1.18 -0.60
C ARG A 64 1.07 -0.89 -0.49
N GLY A 65 0.23 -1.89 -0.27
CA GLY A 65 -1.22 -1.70 -0.12
C GLY A 65 -1.98 -1.66 -1.44
N LEU A 66 -1.41 -2.20 -2.52
CA LEU A 66 -2.19 -2.44 -3.74
C LEU A 66 -3.26 -3.50 -3.46
N ASN A 67 -4.40 -3.39 -4.15
CA ASN A 67 -5.52 -4.31 -4.05
C ASN A 67 -5.19 -5.63 -4.78
N VAL A 68 -4.41 -6.50 -4.13
CA VAL A 68 -3.96 -7.77 -4.71
C VAL A 68 -4.66 -8.98 -4.10
N SER A 69 -4.84 -10.03 -4.91
CA SER A 69 -5.31 -11.35 -4.49
C SER A 69 -4.48 -12.46 -5.13
N LEU A 70 -4.41 -13.63 -4.47
CA LEU A 70 -3.79 -14.83 -5.04
C LEU A 70 -4.80 -15.62 -5.88
N SER A 71 -4.33 -16.17 -7.00
CA SER A 71 -5.05 -17.04 -7.93
C SER A 71 -4.17 -18.21 -8.37
N THR A 72 -4.74 -19.19 -9.07
CA THR A 72 -4.02 -20.43 -9.46
C THR A 72 -3.57 -20.46 -10.93
N ASP A 73 -4.21 -19.68 -11.81
CA ASP A 73 -4.04 -19.77 -13.28
C ASP A 73 -4.47 -21.16 -13.81
N ASP A 74 -3.53 -22.08 -14.06
CA ASP A 74 -3.78 -23.45 -14.53
C ASP A 74 -3.45 -24.47 -13.42
N PRO A 75 -4.40 -24.80 -12.52
CA PRO A 75 -4.13 -25.65 -11.37
C PRO A 75 -3.65 -27.05 -11.76
N LEU A 76 -4.16 -27.61 -12.86
CA LEU A 76 -3.73 -28.93 -13.35
C LEU A 76 -2.26 -28.98 -13.80
N GLN A 77 -1.70 -27.84 -14.22
CA GLN A 77 -0.34 -27.79 -14.76
C GLN A 77 0.69 -27.48 -13.66
N PHE A 78 0.33 -26.66 -12.68
CA PHE A 78 1.31 -26.06 -11.76
C PHE A 78 1.20 -26.49 -10.30
N HIS A 79 0.15 -27.22 -9.92
CA HIS A 79 -0.11 -27.59 -8.52
C HIS A 79 -0.08 -29.10 -8.33
N PHE A 80 0.34 -29.53 -7.14
CA PHE A 80 0.52 -30.96 -6.82
C PHE A 80 -0.47 -31.46 -5.77
N THR A 81 -1.16 -30.55 -5.10
CA THR A 81 -2.13 -30.89 -4.06
C THR A 81 -3.56 -30.96 -4.61
N LYS A 82 -4.47 -31.53 -3.81
CA LYS A 82 -5.91 -31.54 -4.13
C LYS A 82 -6.57 -30.17 -3.99
N GLU A 83 -5.91 -29.23 -3.33
CA GLU A 83 -6.43 -27.90 -2.98
C GLU A 83 -5.47 -26.83 -3.53
N PRO A 84 -5.44 -26.59 -4.85
CA PRO A 84 -4.41 -25.78 -5.51
C PRO A 84 -4.35 -24.34 -4.99
N LEU A 85 -5.50 -23.73 -4.71
CA LEU A 85 -5.52 -22.38 -4.15
C LEU A 85 -4.92 -22.35 -2.73
N ILE A 86 -5.17 -23.38 -1.91
CA ILE A 86 -4.59 -23.47 -0.57
C ILE A 86 -3.07 -23.65 -0.64
N GLU A 87 -2.57 -24.38 -1.65
CA GLU A 87 -1.15 -24.52 -1.92
C GLU A 87 -0.48 -23.18 -2.27
N GLU A 88 -1.11 -22.31 -3.09
CA GLU A 88 -0.62 -20.95 -3.34
C GLU A 88 -0.48 -20.11 -2.07
N TYR A 89 -1.51 -20.12 -1.21
CA TYR A 89 -1.46 -19.41 0.08
C TYR A 89 -0.39 -20.02 1.01
N GLY A 90 -0.22 -21.34 1.00
CA GLY A 90 0.81 -22.05 1.74
C GLY A 90 2.22 -21.66 1.30
N MET A 91 2.48 -21.61 0.00
CA MET A 91 3.75 -21.17 -0.56
C MET A 91 4.04 -19.70 -0.26
N ALA A 92 3.03 -18.82 -0.41
CA ALA A 92 3.16 -17.41 -0.08
C ALA A 92 3.53 -17.20 1.40
N LYS A 93 2.87 -17.94 2.31
CA LYS A 93 3.20 -17.97 3.74
C LYS A 93 4.64 -18.41 3.98
N GLN A 94 5.05 -19.51 3.36
CA GLN A 94 6.36 -20.14 3.57
C GLN A 94 7.50 -19.24 3.07
N VAL A 95 7.37 -18.68 1.86
CA VAL A 95 8.44 -17.94 1.17
C VAL A 95 8.48 -16.48 1.62
N TRP A 96 7.33 -15.78 1.61
CA TRP A 96 7.26 -14.35 1.96
C TRP A 96 7.00 -14.07 3.43
N LYS A 97 6.88 -15.12 4.26
CA LYS A 97 6.69 -15.03 5.71
C LYS A 97 5.43 -14.26 6.09
N TYR A 98 4.37 -14.39 5.30
CA TYR A 98 3.09 -13.80 5.62
C TYR A 98 2.51 -14.33 6.92
N SER A 99 1.98 -13.41 7.71
CA SER A 99 1.19 -13.74 8.89
C SER A 99 -0.19 -14.25 8.49
N THR A 100 -0.93 -14.84 9.43
CA THR A 100 -2.33 -15.18 9.21
C THR A 100 -3.17 -13.95 8.85
N VAL A 101 -2.89 -12.79 9.45
CA VAL A 101 -3.57 -11.53 9.14
C VAL A 101 -3.35 -11.13 7.67
N ASP A 102 -2.12 -11.27 7.17
CA ASP A 102 -1.81 -10.95 5.78
C ASP A 102 -2.58 -11.85 4.81
N LEU A 103 -2.61 -13.17 5.09
CA LEU A 103 -3.36 -14.12 4.26
C LEU A 103 -4.86 -13.88 4.31
N CYS A 104 -5.42 -13.56 5.48
CA CYS A 104 -6.85 -13.21 5.63
C CYS A 104 -7.19 -11.92 4.87
N GLU A 105 -6.31 -10.92 4.86
CA GLU A 105 -6.51 -9.70 4.07
C GLU A 105 -6.51 -10.00 2.57
N ILE A 106 -5.55 -10.80 2.09
CA ILE A 106 -5.48 -11.21 0.68
C ILE A 106 -6.74 -11.99 0.28
N ALA A 107 -7.23 -12.89 1.14
CA ALA A 107 -8.47 -13.63 0.91
C ALA A 107 -9.71 -12.73 0.94
N ARG A 108 -9.77 -11.76 1.85
CA ARG A 108 -10.84 -10.75 1.87
C ARG A 108 -10.86 -9.93 0.58
N ASN A 109 -9.69 -9.53 0.09
CA ASN A 109 -9.56 -8.78 -1.16
C ASN A 109 -10.06 -9.58 -2.36
N SER A 110 -9.81 -10.90 -2.42
CA SER A 110 -10.31 -11.73 -3.52
C SER A 110 -11.84 -11.77 -3.57
N VAL A 111 -12.52 -11.81 -2.41
CA VAL A 111 -13.98 -11.71 -2.34
C VAL A 111 -14.47 -10.36 -2.85
N LEU A 112 -13.81 -9.26 -2.44
CA LEU A 112 -14.16 -7.92 -2.92
C LEU A 112 -14.03 -7.79 -4.43
N GLN A 113 -12.92 -8.31 -4.99
CA GLN A 113 -12.60 -8.31 -6.42
C GLN A 113 -13.45 -9.27 -7.25
N SER A 114 -14.10 -10.26 -6.62
CA SER A 114 -14.87 -11.27 -7.34
C SER A 114 -16.11 -10.70 -8.05
N GLY A 115 -16.61 -11.41 -9.06
CA GLY A 115 -17.85 -11.05 -9.76
C GLY A 115 -19.15 -11.52 -9.07
N PHE A 116 -19.09 -12.04 -7.85
CA PHE A 116 -20.29 -12.52 -7.14
C PHE A 116 -21.24 -11.38 -6.74
N GLU A 117 -22.51 -11.70 -6.59
CA GLU A 117 -23.54 -10.75 -6.18
C GLU A 117 -23.30 -10.22 -4.75
N ASP A 118 -23.78 -9.01 -4.48
CA ASP A 118 -23.60 -8.34 -3.19
C ASP A 118 -24.16 -9.15 -2.02
N CYS A 119 -25.23 -9.92 -2.21
CA CYS A 119 -25.77 -10.79 -1.16
C CYS A 119 -24.80 -11.92 -0.78
N VAL A 120 -24.07 -12.47 -1.76
CA VAL A 120 -23.07 -13.53 -1.55
C VAL A 120 -21.84 -12.93 -0.86
N LYS A 121 -21.37 -11.77 -1.33
CA LYS A 121 -20.26 -11.03 -0.67
C LYS A 121 -20.62 -10.64 0.76
N ALA A 122 -21.82 -10.09 0.98
CA ALA A 122 -22.32 -9.75 2.31
C ALA A 122 -22.38 -10.98 3.23
N HIS A 123 -22.78 -12.12 2.69
CA HIS A 123 -22.74 -13.38 3.43
C HIS A 123 -21.31 -13.80 3.77
N TRP A 124 -20.34 -13.70 2.88
CA TRP A 124 -18.97 -14.14 3.17
C TRP A 124 -18.17 -13.19 4.07
N ILE A 125 -18.26 -11.87 3.85
CA ILE A 125 -17.36 -10.90 4.49
C ILE A 125 -18.08 -9.84 5.33
N GLY A 126 -19.41 -9.86 5.37
CA GLY A 126 -20.24 -9.00 6.23
C GLY A 126 -21.13 -8.02 5.45
N PRO A 127 -22.29 -7.64 6.00
CA PRO A 127 -23.29 -6.81 5.29
C PRO A 127 -22.77 -5.42 4.91
N ASP A 128 -21.85 -4.87 5.72
CA ASP A 128 -21.32 -3.52 5.54
C ASP A 128 -20.09 -3.46 4.62
N PHE A 129 -19.77 -4.53 3.87
CA PHE A 129 -18.52 -4.66 3.10
C PHE A 129 -18.25 -3.54 2.08
N ARG A 130 -19.26 -2.75 1.72
CA ARG A 130 -19.16 -1.58 0.84
C ARG A 130 -18.65 -0.31 1.54
N LEU A 131 -18.67 -0.26 2.88
CA LEU A 131 -18.11 0.84 3.66
C LEU A 131 -16.57 0.83 3.59
N LYS A 132 -15.97 2.01 3.76
CA LYS A 132 -14.53 2.20 3.69
C LYS A 132 -13.85 1.88 5.03
N GLY A 133 -12.58 1.49 4.95
CA GLY A 133 -11.75 1.22 6.13
C GLY A 133 -12.32 0.10 7.00
N HIS A 134 -12.14 0.23 8.32
CA HIS A 134 -12.62 -0.76 9.28
C HIS A 134 -14.15 -0.85 9.35
N LEU A 135 -14.87 0.22 8.99
CA LEU A 135 -16.35 0.23 9.01
C LEU A 135 -16.94 -0.82 8.06
N GLY A 136 -16.23 -1.17 6.99
CA GLY A 136 -16.63 -2.23 6.05
C GLY A 136 -16.08 -3.60 6.40
N ASN A 137 -15.59 -3.80 7.63
CA ASN A 137 -15.04 -5.06 8.07
C ASN A 137 -15.94 -5.72 9.10
N ASN A 138 -16.19 -7.01 8.89
CA ASN A 138 -16.72 -7.87 9.94
C ASN A 138 -15.63 -8.87 10.34
N ILE A 139 -14.91 -8.57 11.44
CA ILE A 139 -13.78 -9.39 11.89
C ILE A 139 -14.15 -10.86 12.14
N SER A 140 -15.38 -11.14 12.59
CA SER A 140 -15.84 -12.53 12.82
C SER A 140 -15.98 -13.36 11.54
N ARG A 141 -16.03 -12.69 10.37
CA ARG A 141 -16.12 -13.34 9.06
C ARG A 141 -14.80 -13.27 8.30
N THR A 142 -14.09 -12.14 8.36
CA THR A 142 -12.87 -11.92 7.58
C THR A 142 -11.61 -12.37 8.31
N ASN A 143 -11.65 -12.42 9.66
CA ASN A 143 -10.49 -12.62 10.53
C ASN A 143 -9.34 -11.61 10.27
N VAL A 144 -9.66 -10.44 9.71
CA VAL A 144 -8.73 -9.32 9.56
C VAL A 144 -9.00 -8.32 10.68
N PRO A 145 -7.99 -7.95 11.50
CA PRO A 145 -8.16 -6.94 12.54
C PRO A 145 -8.55 -5.57 11.97
N ASP A 146 -9.44 -4.87 12.65
CA ASP A 146 -9.90 -3.54 12.21
C ASP A 146 -8.77 -2.54 12.04
N ILE A 147 -7.81 -2.53 12.98
CA ILE A 147 -6.61 -1.67 12.92
C ILE A 147 -5.80 -1.86 11.63
N ARG A 148 -5.80 -3.08 11.06
CA ARG A 148 -5.11 -3.34 9.79
C ARG A 148 -5.80 -2.60 8.65
N LEU A 149 -7.13 -2.65 8.58
CA LEU A 149 -7.90 -2.03 7.50
C LEU A 149 -8.03 -0.52 7.69
N GLU A 150 -8.07 -0.04 8.93
CA GLU A 150 -7.97 1.37 9.26
C GLU A 150 -6.62 1.95 8.80
N PHE A 151 -5.50 1.31 9.14
CA PHE A 151 -4.19 1.72 8.66
C PHE A 151 -4.12 1.80 7.12
N ARG A 152 -4.65 0.79 6.41
CA ARG A 152 -4.71 0.81 4.94
C ARG A 152 -5.52 1.99 4.42
N HIS A 153 -6.66 2.27 5.04
CA HIS A 153 -7.57 3.33 4.63
C HIS A 153 -6.99 4.72 4.88
N ASP A 154 -6.40 4.94 6.06
CA ASP A 154 -5.81 6.22 6.45
C ASP A 154 -4.61 6.53 5.55
N THR A 155 -3.72 5.56 5.35
CA THR A 155 -2.56 5.72 4.45
C THR A 155 -3.02 6.07 3.02
N LEU A 156 -4.04 5.39 2.49
CA LEU A 156 -4.57 5.70 1.15
C LEU A 156 -5.20 7.09 1.08
N THR A 157 -5.90 7.50 2.14
CA THR A 157 -6.54 8.81 2.22
C THR A 157 -5.51 9.92 2.29
N GLU A 158 -4.45 9.74 3.08
CA GLU A 158 -3.32 10.66 3.17
C GLU A 158 -2.60 10.83 1.84
N GLU A 159 -2.34 9.74 1.13
CA GLU A 159 -1.70 9.74 -0.19
C GLU A 159 -2.54 10.47 -1.24
N ARG A 160 -3.85 10.20 -1.28
CA ARG A 160 -4.78 10.95 -2.15
C ARG A 160 -4.80 12.45 -1.80
N ALA A 161 -4.83 12.77 -0.51
CA ALA A 161 -4.83 14.16 -0.05
C ALA A 161 -3.50 14.86 -0.39
N PHE A 162 -2.36 14.15 -0.33
CA PHE A 162 -1.06 14.66 -0.73
C PHE A 162 -1.03 15.04 -2.22
N ILE A 163 -1.56 14.19 -3.10
CA ILE A 163 -1.66 14.50 -4.53
C ILE A 163 -2.59 15.69 -4.79
N ALA A 164 -3.75 15.74 -4.14
CA ALA A 164 -4.69 16.86 -4.28
C ALA A 164 -4.08 18.21 -3.86
N ARG A 165 -3.34 18.23 -2.73
CA ARG A 165 -2.61 19.42 -2.29
C ARG A 165 -1.50 19.82 -3.25
N SER A 166 -0.72 18.85 -3.73
CA SER A 166 0.39 19.09 -4.66
C SER A 166 -0.11 19.65 -5.99
N ALA A 167 -1.22 19.11 -6.51
CA ALA A 167 -1.87 19.65 -7.70
C ALA A 167 -2.36 21.09 -7.47
N SER A 168 -3.02 21.35 -6.35
CA SER A 168 -3.53 22.69 -6.01
C SER A 168 -2.42 23.75 -5.93
N ILE A 169 -1.29 23.43 -5.29
CA ILE A 169 -0.12 24.31 -5.21
C ILE A 169 0.44 24.58 -6.61
N HIS A 170 0.57 23.54 -7.44
CA HIS A 170 1.07 23.68 -8.80
C HIS A 170 0.17 24.59 -9.65
N TYR A 171 -1.15 24.41 -9.60
CA TYR A 171 -2.11 25.27 -10.28
C TYR A 171 -2.08 26.72 -9.77
N ALA A 172 -1.95 26.94 -8.46
CA ALA A 172 -1.80 28.28 -7.90
C ALA A 172 -0.52 28.98 -8.40
N GLY A 173 0.59 28.25 -8.53
CA GLY A 173 1.85 28.76 -9.09
C GLY A 173 1.81 29.02 -10.60
N ILE A 174 0.98 28.30 -11.36
CA ILE A 174 0.73 28.57 -12.79
C ILE A 174 -0.16 29.82 -12.96
N LEU A 175 -1.21 29.97 -12.15
CA LEU A 175 -2.13 31.11 -12.25
C LEU A 175 -1.53 32.41 -11.70
N HIS A 176 -0.65 32.30 -10.71
CA HIS A 176 0.14 33.42 -10.18
C HIS A 176 1.63 33.12 -10.39
N PRO A 177 2.17 33.29 -11.61
CA PRO A 177 3.61 33.23 -11.79
C PRO A 177 4.21 34.26 -10.84
N MET A 178 5.15 33.83 -9.98
CA MET A 178 5.91 34.73 -9.13
C MET A 178 6.38 35.89 -10.01
N LYS A 179 5.89 37.11 -9.74
CA LYS A 179 6.42 38.32 -10.39
C LYS A 179 7.93 38.25 -10.21
N SER A 180 8.66 38.28 -11.32
CA SER A 180 10.10 38.47 -11.30
C SER A 180 10.41 39.62 -10.33
N PRO A 181 11.45 39.50 -9.49
CA PRO A 181 11.84 40.61 -8.65
C PRO A 181 12.13 41.78 -9.60
N SER A 182 11.26 42.79 -9.61
CA SER A 182 11.53 44.04 -10.30
C SER A 182 12.88 44.51 -9.76
N HIS A 183 13.85 44.73 -10.65
CA HIS A 183 15.15 45.29 -10.28
C HIS A 183 14.93 46.52 -9.40
N GLY A 184 15.10 46.34 -8.09
CA GLY A 184 15.23 47.45 -7.16
C GLY A 184 16.48 48.25 -7.54
N PRO A 185 16.53 49.55 -7.23
CA PRO A 185 17.70 50.36 -7.53
C PRO A 185 18.93 49.72 -6.89
N GLN A 186 20.02 49.62 -7.66
CA GLN A 186 21.30 49.14 -7.13
C GLN A 186 21.67 49.96 -5.87
N PRO A 187 22.08 49.32 -4.77
CA PRO A 187 22.55 50.05 -3.61
C PRO A 187 23.88 50.73 -3.96
N SER A 188 23.91 52.06 -3.84
CA SER A 188 25.12 52.85 -3.93
C SER A 188 26.13 52.39 -2.88
N SER A 189 27.37 52.19 -3.32
CA SER A 189 28.51 51.79 -2.51
C SER A 189 28.78 52.78 -1.37
N HIS A 190 28.38 52.44 -0.16
CA HIS A 190 28.99 52.96 1.06
C HIS A 190 29.12 51.84 2.09
N TRP A 191 30.35 51.31 2.17
CA TRP A 191 30.80 50.42 3.22
C TRP A 191 30.89 51.20 4.54
N VAL A 192 30.12 50.79 5.56
CA VAL A 192 30.43 51.04 6.97
C VAL A 192 30.21 49.73 7.71
N GLY A 193 31.30 49.22 8.30
CA GLY A 193 31.36 47.90 8.90
C GLY A 193 30.44 47.73 10.11
N ALA A 194 29.76 46.59 10.16
CA ALA A 194 29.10 46.08 11.35
C ALA A 194 29.57 44.63 11.60
N LYS A 195 30.00 44.40 12.84
CA LYS A 195 30.66 43.19 13.35
C LYS A 195 29.79 41.93 13.18
N VAL A 196 30.44 40.83 12.81
CA VAL A 196 29.90 39.47 12.81
C VAL A 196 29.67 39.03 14.26
N GLY A 197 28.40 38.89 14.66
CA GLY A 197 28.00 38.25 15.91
C GLY A 197 27.73 36.77 15.67
N ALA A 198 28.40 35.91 16.42
CA ALA A 198 28.28 34.46 16.36
C ALA A 198 26.87 33.98 16.75
N ALA A 199 26.34 33.00 16.01
CA ALA A 199 25.10 32.31 16.34
C ALA A 199 25.35 31.21 17.40
N PRO A 200 24.55 31.10 18.48
CA PRO A 200 24.57 29.92 19.33
C PRO A 200 23.50 28.91 18.91
N ILE A 201 24.00 27.78 18.39
CA ILE A 201 23.66 26.38 18.66
C ILE A 201 22.25 26.10 19.23
N VAL A 202 21.42 25.43 18.42
CA VAL A 202 20.16 24.80 18.80
C VAL A 202 20.43 23.59 19.71
N GLN A 203 19.87 23.57 20.92
CA GLN A 203 19.89 22.40 21.81
C GLN A 203 18.82 21.37 21.40
N PRO A 204 19.07 20.05 21.53
CA PRO A 204 18.07 19.03 21.23
C PRO A 204 17.00 18.92 22.31
N LEU A 205 15.76 18.65 21.86
CA LEU A 205 14.57 18.39 22.68
C LEU A 205 14.78 17.27 23.70
N HIS A 206 14.31 17.52 24.92
CA HIS A 206 14.21 16.56 26.02
C HIS A 206 13.50 15.27 25.58
N THR A 207 14.19 14.14 25.72
CA THR A 207 13.60 12.80 25.71
C THR A 207 12.75 12.61 26.97
N GLY A 208 11.47 12.31 26.76
CA GLY A 208 10.53 11.97 27.83
C GLY A 208 10.92 10.68 28.54
N TYR A 209 10.85 10.73 29.87
CA TYR A 209 10.92 9.58 30.76
C TYR A 209 9.76 8.60 30.46
N PHE A 210 10.07 7.39 30.03
CA PHE A 210 9.15 6.26 30.09
C PHE A 210 9.35 5.52 31.43
N PRO A 211 8.32 5.34 32.27
CA PRO A 211 8.43 4.46 33.43
C PRO A 211 8.45 2.99 32.98
N LYS A 212 9.40 2.20 33.51
CA LYS A 212 9.43 0.74 33.35
C LYS A 212 8.21 0.11 34.05
N PRO A 213 7.63 -0.97 33.49
CA PRO A 213 6.62 -1.75 34.20
C PRO A 213 7.23 -2.51 35.40
N PRO A 214 6.45 -2.80 36.44
CA PRO A 214 6.92 -3.53 37.62
C PRO A 214 7.23 -4.99 37.27
N SER A 215 8.31 -5.51 37.86
CA SER A 215 8.67 -6.93 37.83
C SER A 215 7.80 -7.70 38.82
N ASP A 216 6.91 -8.54 38.32
CA ASP A 216 6.15 -9.49 39.14
C ASP A 216 7.05 -10.60 39.68
N LEU A 217 6.94 -10.80 41.00
CA LEU A 217 6.69 -12.09 41.66
C LEU A 217 7.47 -13.30 41.14
N ALA A 218 8.70 -13.47 41.64
CA ALA A 218 9.29 -14.80 41.79
C ALA A 218 9.01 -15.31 43.21
N GLY A 219 7.92 -16.06 43.37
CA GLY A 219 7.56 -16.69 44.64
C GLY A 219 6.44 -17.72 44.46
N GLY A 220 6.81 -18.99 44.31
CA GLY A 220 5.85 -20.10 44.27
C GLY A 220 6.54 -21.45 44.04
N SER A 221 6.69 -22.20 45.13
CA SER A 221 7.18 -23.58 45.16
C SER A 221 6.12 -24.62 44.78
N LYS A 222 6.62 -25.81 44.41
CA LYS A 222 6.02 -27.15 44.30
C LYS A 222 5.34 -27.51 42.99
#